data_AF-A0A1X2H4G8-F1
#
_entry.id   AF-A0A1X2H4G8-F1
#
_cell.length_a   1.000
_cell.length_b   1.000
_cell.length_c   1.000
_cell.angle_alpha   90.00
_cell.angle_beta   90.00
_cell.angle_gamma   90.00
#
_symmetry.space_group_name_H-M   'P 1'
#
loop_
_entity.id
_entity.type
_entity.pdbx_description
1 polymer ?
#
loop_
_entity_poly.entity_id
_entity_poly.type
_entity_poly.pdbx_seq_one_letter_code
_entity_poly.pdbx_strand_id
1 'polypeptide(L)'
;MTVSPNPAQEDESMDQSEEGVIMALDNPEIQAALEQCTILVIGAGGLGCEILKNLALTGFKKIHVIDMDTIDISNLNRQFLFRPKDVGQPKATVAAQFVMDRVPGVEVVPYYGKIQDKDDDYYNQFTMVICGLDSIEARRWINAKLIELVDDNPQSLKPMIDGGTEGFKGQSRVILPTMSSCYECSLDMFNKPTTFPICTIANTPRLPEHCIEWASVLEWPRVKGKDLKYDTDNPDDITWLYETALARAKSFNITGVTYSLTQGVVKNIIPAIASTNAIIAASCCNEAFKLATGAAAYLDNYMMYTGNDGIYTYTFQHQRKPDCPVCGNLAQNAELAPTMKLEELLEWLAEKPDIQLKKPSLRTASTSLYMQAPPPLEAATRPNLEKPLSALIESGETITVTDASLPVSLQLNVTFK
;
A
#
# COMPACT_ATOMS: atom_id res chain seq x y z
N MET A 1 -35.70 -43.08 -60.60
CA MET A 1 -34.40 -42.41 -60.36
C MET A 1 -34.38 -41.95 -58.92
N THR A 2 -33.76 -42.75 -58.06
CA THR A 2 -33.59 -42.48 -56.64
C THR A 2 -32.37 -41.59 -56.46
N VAL A 3 -32.57 -40.36 -55.98
CA VAL A 3 -31.48 -39.45 -55.61
C VAL A 3 -31.14 -39.72 -54.16
N SER A 4 -29.95 -40.26 -53.91
CA SER A 4 -29.38 -40.42 -52.56
C SER A 4 -29.04 -39.04 -51.99
N PRO A 5 -29.31 -38.75 -50.71
CA PRO A 5 -28.77 -37.57 -50.07
C PRO A 5 -27.28 -37.79 -49.77
N ASN A 6 -26.48 -36.79 -50.13
CA ASN A 6 -25.05 -36.69 -49.83
C ASN A 6 -24.86 -36.68 -48.30
N PRO A 7 -23.92 -37.43 -47.71
CA PRO A 7 -23.62 -37.26 -46.30
C PRO A 7 -23.03 -35.86 -46.13
N ALA A 8 -23.64 -35.08 -45.24
CA ALA A 8 -23.07 -33.81 -44.80
C ALA A 8 -21.66 -34.11 -44.27
N GLN A 9 -20.67 -33.44 -44.84
CA GLN A 9 -19.38 -33.31 -44.19
C GLN A 9 -19.65 -32.52 -42.91
N GLU A 10 -19.61 -33.20 -41.77
CA GLU A 10 -19.50 -32.54 -40.48
C GLU A 10 -18.19 -31.77 -40.52
N ASP A 11 -18.32 -30.44 -40.56
CA ASP A 11 -17.22 -29.51 -40.39
C ASP A 11 -16.76 -29.63 -38.93
N GLU A 12 -15.74 -30.46 -38.69
CA GLU A 12 -15.01 -30.55 -37.40
C GLU A 12 -14.19 -29.26 -37.16
N SER A 13 -14.81 -28.09 -37.25
CA SER A 13 -14.29 -26.92 -36.57
C SER A 13 -14.71 -27.02 -35.10
N MET A 14 -13.93 -27.76 -34.31
CA MET A 14 -13.97 -27.65 -32.85
C MET A 14 -13.85 -26.18 -32.49
N ASP A 15 -14.85 -25.70 -31.75
CA ASP A 15 -14.92 -24.36 -31.20
C ASP A 15 -13.73 -24.13 -30.28
N GLN A 16 -12.72 -23.39 -30.76
CA GLN A 16 -11.51 -23.02 -30.01
C GLN A 16 -11.81 -22.18 -28.74
N SER A 17 -13.08 -21.81 -28.50
CA SER A 17 -13.48 -21.05 -27.31
C SER A 17 -13.64 -21.91 -26.04
N GLU A 18 -13.60 -23.25 -26.13
CA GLU A 18 -13.63 -24.15 -24.97
C GLU A 18 -12.22 -24.53 -24.42
N GLU A 19 -11.14 -24.07 -25.07
CA GLU A 19 -9.74 -24.42 -24.74
C GLU A 19 -9.16 -23.65 -23.54
N GLY A 20 -9.84 -23.68 -22.39
CA GLY A 20 -9.57 -22.84 -21.21
C GLY A 20 -8.16 -22.92 -20.56
N VAL A 21 -8.03 -22.27 -19.39
CA VAL A 21 -6.77 -22.00 -18.64
C VAL A 21 -5.82 -23.21 -18.48
N ILE A 22 -6.35 -24.43 -18.44
CA ILE A 22 -5.55 -25.64 -18.20
C ILE A 22 -4.60 -25.95 -19.37
N MET A 23 -5.04 -25.80 -20.63
CA MET A 23 -4.13 -26.01 -21.78
C MET A 23 -3.07 -24.92 -21.88
N ALA A 24 -3.38 -23.68 -21.49
CA ALA A 24 -2.39 -22.60 -21.45
C ALA A 24 -1.25 -22.92 -20.45
N LEU A 25 -1.57 -23.57 -19.33
CA LEU A 25 -0.55 -23.99 -18.35
C LEU A 25 0.27 -25.20 -18.81
N ASP A 26 -0.25 -26.02 -19.72
CA ASP A 26 0.46 -27.16 -20.31
C ASP A 26 1.33 -26.78 -21.52
N ASN A 27 1.26 -25.52 -21.98
CA ASN A 27 2.12 -25.02 -23.04
C ASN A 27 3.58 -24.87 -22.51
N PRO A 28 4.57 -25.55 -23.12
CA PRO A 28 5.96 -25.51 -22.67
C PRO A 28 6.59 -24.11 -22.67
N GLU A 29 6.19 -23.23 -23.60
CA GLU A 29 6.69 -21.86 -23.66
C GLU A 29 6.17 -21.03 -22.47
N ILE A 30 4.89 -21.20 -22.12
CA ILE A 30 4.28 -20.57 -20.95
C ILE A 30 4.96 -21.09 -19.68
N GLN A 31 5.14 -22.40 -19.54
CA GLN A 31 5.84 -22.99 -18.39
C GLN A 31 7.26 -22.41 -18.26
N ALA A 32 8.03 -22.38 -19.34
CA ALA A 32 9.38 -21.84 -19.35
C ALA A 32 9.40 -20.35 -18.94
N ALA A 33 8.46 -19.54 -19.43
CA ALA A 33 8.35 -18.13 -19.06
C ALA A 33 8.07 -17.94 -17.56
N LEU A 34 7.16 -18.74 -16.99
CA LEU A 34 6.81 -18.70 -15.57
C LEU A 34 7.95 -19.19 -14.66
N GLU A 35 8.72 -20.19 -15.11
CA GLU A 35 9.89 -20.72 -14.38
C GLU A 35 11.09 -19.77 -14.37
N GLN A 36 11.22 -18.95 -15.42
CA GLN A 36 12.25 -17.91 -15.51
C GLN A 36 11.92 -16.69 -14.64
N CYS A 37 10.64 -16.41 -14.40
CA CYS A 37 10.21 -15.30 -13.58
C CYS A 37 10.59 -15.51 -12.11
N THR A 38 11.24 -14.50 -11.52
CA THR A 38 11.47 -14.41 -10.07
C THR A 38 10.57 -13.32 -9.51
N ILE A 39 9.61 -13.70 -8.67
CA ILE A 39 8.55 -12.80 -8.19
C ILE A 39 8.82 -12.40 -6.74
N LEU A 40 8.72 -11.11 -6.43
CA LEU A 40 8.67 -10.64 -5.04
C LEU A 40 7.22 -10.40 -4.61
N VAL A 41 6.78 -11.08 -3.55
CA VAL A 41 5.53 -10.80 -2.85
C VAL A 41 5.84 -10.00 -1.59
N ILE A 42 5.18 -8.85 -1.42
CA ILE A 42 5.35 -8.00 -0.24
C ILE A 42 4.06 -8.05 0.59
N GLY A 43 4.18 -8.57 1.81
CA GLY A 43 3.08 -8.88 2.70
C GLY A 43 2.64 -10.34 2.58
N ALA A 44 2.53 -11.01 3.73
CA ALA A 44 2.03 -12.36 3.92
C ALA A 44 0.71 -12.38 4.72
N GLY A 45 0.08 -11.21 4.90
CA GLY A 45 -1.29 -11.08 5.43
C GLY A 45 -2.35 -11.61 4.46
N GLY A 46 -3.65 -11.45 4.78
CA GLY A 46 -4.77 -12.10 4.06
C GLY A 46 -4.65 -12.10 2.53
N LEU A 47 -4.34 -10.95 1.94
CA LEU A 47 -4.11 -10.80 0.49
C LEU A 47 -2.82 -11.52 0.02
N GLY A 48 -1.72 -11.38 0.75
CA GLY A 48 -0.46 -12.06 0.49
C GLY A 48 -0.55 -13.60 0.55
N CYS A 49 -1.31 -14.15 1.51
CA CYS A 49 -1.59 -15.59 1.58
C CYS A 49 -2.25 -16.10 0.29
N GLU A 50 -3.26 -15.39 -0.20
CA GLU A 50 -3.95 -15.73 -1.45
C GLU A 50 -3.02 -15.56 -2.67
N ILE A 51 -2.21 -14.50 -2.72
CA ILE A 51 -1.22 -14.27 -3.79
C ILE A 51 -0.22 -15.42 -3.87
N LEU A 52 0.39 -15.81 -2.75
CA LEU A 52 1.36 -16.92 -2.71
C LEU A 52 0.75 -18.23 -3.22
N LYS A 53 -0.47 -18.55 -2.75
CA LYS A 53 -1.21 -19.73 -3.18
C LYS A 53 -1.50 -19.67 -4.69
N ASN A 54 -2.00 -18.54 -5.20
CA ASN A 54 -2.31 -18.37 -6.61
C ASN A 54 -1.07 -18.52 -7.48
N LEU A 55 0.01 -17.78 -7.19
CA LEU A 55 1.26 -17.84 -7.98
C LEU A 55 1.83 -19.26 -8.05
N ALA A 56 1.92 -19.95 -6.91
CA ALA A 56 2.45 -21.30 -6.84
C ALA A 56 1.61 -22.30 -7.67
N LEU A 57 0.28 -22.18 -7.64
CA LEU A 57 -0.63 -23.04 -8.40
C LEU A 57 -0.71 -22.67 -9.89
N THR A 58 -0.35 -21.45 -10.27
CA THR A 58 -0.32 -20.98 -11.66
C THR A 58 1.02 -21.27 -12.36
N GLY A 59 1.98 -21.88 -11.67
CA GLY A 59 3.21 -22.40 -12.29
C GLY A 59 4.47 -21.58 -12.03
N PHE A 60 4.38 -20.42 -11.35
CA PHE A 60 5.56 -19.68 -10.90
C PHE A 60 6.34 -20.52 -9.89
N LYS A 61 7.66 -20.62 -10.10
CA LYS A 61 8.53 -21.47 -9.26
C LYS A 61 9.38 -20.70 -8.28
N LYS A 62 9.83 -19.48 -8.62
CA LYS A 62 10.74 -18.70 -7.80
C LYS A 62 10.02 -17.51 -7.20
N ILE A 63 9.67 -17.62 -5.93
CA ILE A 63 8.91 -16.60 -5.21
C ILE A 63 9.69 -16.18 -3.98
N HIS A 64 9.81 -14.88 -3.76
CA HIS A 64 10.30 -14.33 -2.50
C HIS A 64 9.13 -13.70 -1.76
N VAL A 65 9.12 -13.80 -0.43
CA VAL A 65 8.10 -13.14 0.40
C VAL A 65 8.75 -12.32 1.50
N ILE A 66 8.37 -11.04 1.60
CA ILE A 66 8.76 -10.15 2.70
C ILE A 66 7.55 -9.88 3.58
N ASP A 67 7.67 -10.10 4.88
CA ASP A 67 6.70 -9.64 5.88
C ASP A 67 7.42 -9.40 7.21
N MET A 68 7.06 -8.32 7.93
CA MET A 68 7.69 -7.94 9.19
C MET A 68 6.89 -8.38 10.43
N ASP A 69 5.70 -8.95 10.24
CA ASP A 69 4.79 -9.29 11.31
C ASP A 69 4.96 -10.73 11.78
N THR A 70 4.47 -10.96 13.00
CA THR A 70 4.24 -12.30 13.54
C THR A 70 2.75 -12.65 13.46
N ILE A 71 2.45 -13.94 13.54
CA ILE A 71 1.08 -14.45 13.43
C ILE A 71 0.32 -14.18 14.73
N ASP A 72 -0.84 -13.55 14.61
CA ASP A 72 -1.78 -13.32 15.71
C ASP A 72 -3.04 -14.18 15.58
N ILE A 73 -3.73 -14.47 16.69
CA ILE A 73 -4.98 -15.24 16.69
C ILE A 73 -6.04 -14.61 15.79
N SER A 74 -6.13 -13.27 15.76
CA SER A 74 -7.06 -12.52 14.91
C SER A 74 -6.82 -12.71 13.41
N ASN A 75 -5.66 -13.26 13.02
CA ASN A 75 -5.31 -13.51 11.62
C ASN A 75 -5.97 -14.77 11.07
N LEU A 76 -6.26 -15.75 11.93
CA LEU A 76 -6.66 -17.11 11.53
C LEU A 76 -8.04 -17.18 10.83
N ASN A 77 -8.86 -16.14 10.94
CA ASN A 77 -10.17 -16.08 10.26
C ASN A 77 -10.05 -15.89 8.74
N ARG A 78 -8.90 -15.42 8.24
CA ARG A 78 -8.71 -15.05 6.82
C ARG A 78 -7.34 -15.41 6.24
N GLN A 79 -6.34 -15.67 7.09
CA GLN A 79 -4.97 -15.99 6.68
C GLN A 79 -4.77 -17.51 6.75
N PHE A 80 -5.34 -18.22 5.77
CA PHE A 80 -5.48 -19.68 5.78
C PHE A 80 -4.15 -20.46 5.65
N LEU A 81 -3.01 -19.79 5.48
CA LEU A 81 -1.69 -20.43 5.56
C LEU A 81 -1.26 -20.71 7.01
N PHE A 82 -1.90 -20.05 7.98
CA PHE A 82 -1.53 -20.14 9.40
C PHE A 82 -2.50 -21.02 10.20
N ARG A 83 -1.99 -21.62 11.28
CA ARG A 83 -2.74 -22.47 12.21
C ARG A 83 -2.57 -21.96 13.65
N PRO A 84 -3.42 -22.39 14.60
CA PRO A 84 -3.27 -22.01 16.01
C PRO A 84 -1.89 -22.30 16.61
N LYS A 85 -1.20 -23.35 16.14
CA LYS A 85 0.17 -23.70 16.56
C LYS A 85 1.25 -22.74 16.06
N ASP A 86 0.93 -21.90 15.07
CA ASP A 86 1.88 -20.99 14.42
C ASP A 86 1.84 -19.59 15.04
N VAL A 87 0.93 -19.33 15.98
CA VAL A 87 0.80 -18.03 16.66
C VAL A 87 2.13 -17.64 17.33
N GLY A 88 2.55 -16.39 17.12
CA GLY A 88 3.81 -15.82 17.56
C GLY A 88 5.00 -16.07 16.62
N GLN A 89 4.86 -16.92 15.60
CA GLN A 89 5.92 -17.15 14.61
C GLN A 89 5.88 -16.09 13.48
N PRO A 90 7.00 -15.83 12.79
CA PRO A 90 7.04 -14.93 11.63
C PRO A 90 6.11 -15.36 10.50
N LYS A 91 5.28 -14.43 10.00
CA LYS A 91 4.32 -14.72 8.91
C LYS A 91 5.02 -15.18 7.64
N ALA A 92 6.07 -14.47 7.20
CA ALA A 92 6.82 -14.79 5.99
C ALA A 92 7.34 -16.24 5.99
N THR A 93 7.97 -16.66 7.09
CA THR A 93 8.56 -18.00 7.23
C THR A 93 7.50 -19.10 7.21
N VAL A 94 6.43 -18.96 7.99
CA VAL A 94 5.37 -19.97 8.04
C VAL A 94 4.61 -20.05 6.72
N ALA A 95 4.34 -18.90 6.08
CA ALA A 95 3.66 -18.83 4.79
C ALA A 95 4.48 -19.55 3.70
N ALA A 96 5.79 -19.27 3.62
CA ALA A 96 6.69 -19.92 2.69
C ALA A 96 6.73 -21.44 2.90
N GLN A 97 6.91 -21.89 4.14
CA GLN A 97 6.95 -23.32 4.47
C GLN A 97 5.65 -24.02 4.07
N PHE A 98 4.50 -23.44 4.44
CA PHE A 98 3.20 -24.03 4.12
C PHE A 98 3.00 -24.20 2.61
N VAL A 99 3.38 -23.20 1.82
CA VAL A 99 3.21 -23.23 0.36
C VAL A 99 4.14 -24.28 -0.27
N MET A 100 5.41 -24.33 0.14
CA MET A 100 6.36 -25.32 -0.35
C MET A 100 5.96 -26.76 0.02
N ASP A 101 5.41 -26.97 1.22
CA ASP A 101 4.89 -28.28 1.63
C ASP A 101 3.65 -28.69 0.82
N ARG A 102 2.83 -27.73 0.41
CA ARG A 102 1.55 -27.97 -0.27
C ARG A 102 1.70 -28.12 -1.78
N VAL A 103 2.61 -27.37 -2.40
CA VAL A 103 2.78 -27.30 -3.86
C VAL A 103 4.18 -27.76 -4.22
N PRO A 104 4.35 -29.02 -4.68
CA PRO A 104 5.67 -29.53 -5.02
C PRO A 104 6.36 -28.73 -6.14
N GLY A 105 7.66 -28.46 -5.95
CA GLY A 105 8.52 -27.84 -6.96
C GLY A 105 8.51 -26.31 -6.98
N VAL A 106 7.72 -25.64 -6.13
CA VAL A 106 7.88 -24.20 -5.89
C VAL A 106 8.95 -23.95 -4.83
N GLU A 107 9.77 -22.93 -5.04
CA GLU A 107 10.70 -22.39 -4.07
C GLU A 107 10.16 -21.04 -3.59
N VAL A 108 9.86 -20.96 -2.29
CA VAL A 108 9.43 -19.70 -1.64
C VAL A 108 10.49 -19.29 -0.63
N VAL A 109 11.21 -18.21 -0.91
CA VAL A 109 12.27 -17.67 -0.04
C VAL A 109 11.68 -16.62 0.90
N PRO A 110 11.59 -16.89 2.22
CA PRO A 110 11.04 -15.93 3.16
C PRO A 110 12.09 -14.92 3.64
N TYR A 111 11.65 -13.70 3.90
CA TYR A 111 12.38 -12.70 4.64
C TYR A 111 11.48 -12.10 5.73
N TYR A 112 11.87 -12.34 6.98
CA TYR A 112 11.23 -11.74 8.15
C TYR A 112 11.89 -10.40 8.46
N GLY A 113 11.26 -9.31 8.05
CA GLY A 113 11.82 -7.97 8.19
C GLY A 113 11.09 -6.95 7.34
N LYS A 114 11.60 -5.72 7.37
CA LYS A 114 11.01 -4.59 6.66
C LYS A 114 11.51 -4.55 5.22
N ILE A 115 10.70 -4.01 4.32
CA ILE A 115 11.13 -3.76 2.93
C ILE A 115 12.34 -2.81 2.89
N GLN A 116 12.42 -1.86 3.83
CA GLN A 116 13.52 -0.89 3.91
C GLN A 116 14.87 -1.51 4.27
N ASP A 117 14.92 -2.77 4.72
CA ASP A 117 16.16 -3.43 5.12
C ASP A 117 16.95 -3.99 3.93
N LYS A 118 16.35 -4.00 2.73
CA LYS A 118 16.95 -4.54 1.51
C LYS A 118 17.54 -3.44 0.63
N ASP A 119 18.63 -3.77 -0.04
CA ASP A 119 19.34 -2.90 -0.96
C ASP A 119 18.81 -3.01 -2.39
N ASP A 120 19.33 -2.17 -3.27
CA ASP A 120 18.95 -2.12 -4.67
C ASP A 120 19.25 -3.42 -5.41
N ASP A 121 20.37 -4.08 -5.07
CA ASP A 121 20.76 -5.38 -5.65
C ASP A 121 19.71 -6.45 -5.37
N TYR A 122 19.16 -6.47 -4.14
CA TYR A 122 18.06 -7.36 -3.81
C TYR A 122 16.84 -7.10 -4.70
N TYR A 123 16.45 -5.84 -4.93
CA TYR A 123 15.27 -5.53 -5.76
C TYR A 123 15.51 -5.74 -7.26
N ASN A 124 16.74 -5.62 -7.72
CA ASN A 124 17.13 -5.80 -9.11
C ASN A 124 16.98 -7.24 -9.61
N GLN A 125 16.94 -8.23 -8.72
CA GLN A 125 16.83 -9.64 -9.12
C GLN A 125 15.43 -10.05 -9.59
N PHE A 126 14.40 -9.26 -9.29
CA PHE A 126 13.00 -9.63 -9.53
C PHE A 126 12.54 -9.23 -10.92
N THR A 127 11.72 -10.08 -11.52
CA THR A 127 11.02 -9.79 -12.77
C THR A 127 9.85 -8.84 -12.54
N MET A 128 9.12 -9.02 -11.43
CA MET A 128 8.01 -8.15 -11.02
C MET A 128 7.76 -8.25 -9.52
N VAL A 129 7.04 -7.27 -8.98
CA VAL A 129 6.72 -7.15 -7.55
C VAL A 129 5.20 -7.13 -7.39
N ILE A 130 4.68 -7.93 -6.46
CA ILE A 130 3.25 -7.98 -6.13
C ILE A 130 3.06 -7.58 -4.66
N CYS A 131 2.25 -6.55 -4.42
CA CYS A 131 2.03 -5.97 -3.09
C CYS A 131 0.67 -6.39 -2.53
N GLY A 132 0.72 -7.01 -1.35
CA GLY A 132 -0.43 -7.28 -0.48
C GLY A 132 -0.32 -6.51 0.85
N LEU A 133 0.13 -5.26 0.77
CA LEU A 133 0.42 -4.40 1.91
C LEU A 133 -0.84 -3.90 2.62
N ASP A 134 -0.72 -3.42 3.85
CA ASP A 134 -1.81 -2.84 4.64
C ASP A 134 -1.61 -1.36 4.98
N SER A 135 -0.43 -0.81 4.71
CA SER A 135 -0.10 0.60 4.93
C SER A 135 0.12 1.36 3.63
N ILE A 136 -0.21 2.65 3.66
CA ILE A 136 0.06 3.58 2.56
C ILE A 136 1.55 3.86 2.49
N GLU A 137 2.26 4.00 3.63
CA GLU A 137 3.69 4.31 3.64
C GLU A 137 4.53 3.22 2.96
N ALA A 138 4.24 1.94 3.25
CA ALA A 138 4.97 0.85 2.61
C ALA A 138 4.77 0.83 1.09
N ARG A 139 3.54 1.11 0.62
CA ARG A 139 3.22 1.21 -0.81
C ARG A 139 3.93 2.37 -1.48
N ARG A 140 3.94 3.56 -0.85
CA ARG A 140 4.67 4.73 -1.35
C ARG A 140 6.16 4.46 -1.43
N TRP A 141 6.74 3.81 -0.42
CA TRP A 141 8.16 3.48 -0.39
C TRP A 141 8.56 2.52 -1.51
N ILE A 142 7.86 1.38 -1.67
CA ILE A 142 8.20 0.42 -2.74
C ILE A 142 7.95 1.00 -4.12
N ASN A 143 6.89 1.80 -4.30
CA ASN A 143 6.61 2.51 -5.54
C ASN A 143 7.78 3.42 -5.94
N ALA A 144 8.27 4.22 -4.99
CA ALA A 144 9.39 5.12 -5.23
C ALA A 144 10.70 4.35 -5.48
N LYS A 145 10.97 3.29 -4.72
CA LYS A 145 12.14 2.42 -4.94
C LYS A 145 12.13 1.80 -6.34
N LEU A 146 11.00 1.25 -6.81
CA LEU A 146 10.93 0.65 -8.15
C LEU A 146 11.07 1.66 -9.28
N ILE A 147 10.68 2.93 -9.06
CA ILE A 147 10.89 4.02 -10.02
C ILE A 147 12.36 4.45 -10.04
N GLU A 148 13.00 4.56 -8.86
CA GLU A 148 14.42 4.89 -8.73
C GLU A 148 15.33 3.87 -9.43
N LEU A 149 14.94 2.60 -9.42
CA LEU A 149 15.69 1.52 -10.06
C LEU A 149 15.59 1.51 -11.60
N VAL A 150 14.73 2.34 -12.20
CA VAL A 150 14.60 2.40 -13.66
C VAL A 150 15.77 3.19 -14.25
N ASP A 151 16.52 2.52 -15.10
CA ASP A 151 17.61 3.06 -15.90
C ASP A 151 17.36 2.81 -17.41
N ASP A 152 18.39 3.01 -18.24
CA ASP A 152 18.30 2.82 -19.70
C ASP A 152 18.14 1.33 -20.11
N ASN A 153 18.34 0.37 -19.20
CA ASN A 153 18.15 -1.05 -19.46
C ASN A 153 16.67 -1.42 -19.32
N PRO A 154 15.98 -1.95 -20.35
CA PRO A 154 14.58 -2.36 -20.24
C PRO A 154 14.30 -3.38 -19.13
N GLN A 155 15.29 -4.18 -18.72
CA GLN A 155 15.15 -5.16 -17.63
C GLN A 155 15.14 -4.50 -16.24
N SER A 156 15.54 -3.23 -16.13
CA SER A 156 15.49 -2.50 -14.87
C SER A 156 14.09 -2.01 -14.52
N LEU A 157 13.14 -2.06 -15.47
CA LEU A 157 11.72 -1.84 -15.22
C LEU A 157 11.10 -3.11 -14.63
N LYS A 158 10.67 -3.03 -13.36
CA LYS A 158 9.99 -4.12 -12.67
C LYS A 158 8.52 -3.73 -12.53
N PRO A 159 7.59 -4.37 -13.25
CA PRO A 159 6.17 -4.13 -13.06
C PRO A 159 5.78 -4.33 -11.60
N MET A 160 4.98 -3.41 -11.07
CA MET A 160 4.42 -3.47 -9.72
C MET A 160 2.93 -3.73 -9.83
N ILE A 161 2.46 -4.82 -9.23
CA ILE A 161 1.04 -5.13 -9.11
C ILE A 161 0.63 -4.89 -7.67
N ASP A 162 -0.25 -3.92 -7.43
CA ASP A 162 -0.71 -3.57 -6.08
C ASP A 162 -2.16 -4.04 -5.89
N GLY A 163 -2.40 -4.72 -4.77
CA GLY A 163 -3.74 -5.05 -4.31
C GLY A 163 -4.06 -4.36 -2.99
N GLY A 164 -5.30 -3.91 -2.83
CA GLY A 164 -5.82 -3.37 -1.59
C GLY A 164 -7.23 -3.86 -1.29
N THR A 165 -7.54 -4.06 -0.02
CA THR A 165 -8.86 -4.53 0.42
C THR A 165 -9.31 -3.80 1.68
N GLU A 166 -10.61 -3.55 1.75
CA GLU A 166 -11.29 -2.98 2.92
C GLU A 166 -12.74 -3.48 2.94
N GLY A 167 -13.07 -4.35 3.88
CA GLY A 167 -14.39 -4.98 3.99
C GLY A 167 -14.78 -5.71 2.72
N PHE A 168 -15.84 -5.24 2.06
CA PHE A 168 -16.34 -5.75 0.77
C PHE A 168 -15.86 -4.91 -0.42
N LYS A 169 -14.91 -4.00 -0.23
CA LYS A 169 -14.31 -3.21 -1.30
C LYS A 169 -12.86 -3.62 -1.50
N GLY A 170 -12.38 -3.46 -2.72
CA GLY A 170 -10.97 -3.66 -3.01
C GLY A 170 -10.59 -3.11 -4.37
N GLN A 171 -9.29 -3.17 -4.65
CA GLN A 171 -8.73 -2.72 -5.90
C GLN A 171 -7.51 -3.55 -6.25
N SER A 172 -7.28 -3.69 -7.56
CA SER A 172 -6.03 -4.17 -8.11
C SER A 172 -5.50 -3.13 -9.10
N ARG A 173 -4.18 -2.98 -9.13
CA ARG A 173 -3.50 -2.01 -9.98
C ARG A 173 -2.28 -2.63 -10.64
N VAL A 174 -2.06 -2.28 -11.91
CA VAL A 174 -0.82 -2.60 -12.63
C VAL A 174 -0.08 -1.30 -12.88
N ILE A 175 1.10 -1.21 -12.29
CA ILE A 175 1.98 -0.04 -12.36
C ILE A 175 3.22 -0.46 -13.14
N LEU A 176 3.44 0.21 -14.28
CA LEU A 176 4.68 0.17 -15.01
C LEU A 176 5.49 1.42 -14.63
N PRO A 177 6.56 1.30 -13.81
CA PRO A 177 7.35 2.43 -13.37
C PRO A 177 7.75 3.33 -14.54
N THR A 178 7.63 4.65 -14.36
CA THR A 178 7.88 5.71 -15.36
C THR A 178 6.97 5.72 -16.61
N MET A 179 6.15 4.69 -16.86
CA MET A 179 5.28 4.60 -18.04
C MET A 179 3.81 4.87 -17.72
N SER A 180 3.24 4.15 -16.76
CA SER A 180 1.84 4.30 -16.35
C SER A 180 1.71 5.24 -15.15
N SER A 181 0.48 5.49 -14.71
CA SER A 181 0.24 6.12 -13.42
C SER A 181 0.85 5.29 -12.30
N CYS A 182 1.75 5.89 -11.51
CA CYS A 182 2.32 5.25 -10.32
C CYS A 182 1.38 5.35 -9.12
N TYR A 183 1.77 4.75 -7.99
CA TYR A 183 0.95 4.82 -6.77
C TYR A 183 0.70 6.27 -6.32
N GLU A 184 1.74 7.09 -6.37
CA GLU A 184 1.68 8.50 -5.95
C GLU A 184 0.77 9.37 -6.82
N CYS A 185 0.63 9.05 -8.11
CA CYS A 185 -0.29 9.77 -9.00
C CYS A 185 -1.75 9.73 -8.51
N SER A 186 -2.11 8.70 -7.74
CA SER A 186 -3.46 8.46 -7.23
C SER A 186 -3.59 8.72 -5.72
N LEU A 187 -2.60 9.36 -5.08
CA LEU A 187 -2.58 9.55 -3.62
C LEU A 187 -3.78 10.38 -3.13
N ASP A 188 -4.27 11.29 -3.95
CA ASP A 188 -5.44 12.13 -3.72
C ASP A 188 -6.78 11.38 -3.77
N MET A 189 -6.80 10.15 -4.32
CA MET A 189 -8.00 9.30 -4.30
C MET A 189 -8.23 8.62 -2.95
N PHE A 190 -7.22 8.60 -2.06
CA PHE A 190 -7.36 7.98 -0.75
C PHE A 190 -8.05 8.94 0.23
N ASN A 191 -9.02 8.40 0.96
CA ASN A 191 -9.69 9.17 2.01
C ASN A 191 -8.69 9.51 3.11
N LYS A 192 -8.74 10.75 3.62
CA LYS A 192 -7.97 11.13 4.80
C LYS A 192 -8.42 10.26 5.98
N PRO A 193 -7.49 9.80 6.84
CA PRO A 193 -7.85 9.12 8.08
C PRO A 193 -8.84 9.97 8.89
N THR A 194 -9.87 9.33 9.45
CA THR A 194 -10.83 10.03 10.31
C THR A 194 -10.11 10.51 11.57
N THR A 195 -9.95 11.82 11.68
CA THR A 195 -9.41 12.48 12.89
C THR A 195 -10.52 13.24 13.58
N PHE A 196 -10.67 13.02 14.89
CA PHE A 196 -11.67 13.71 15.68
C PHE A 196 -11.08 15.02 16.24
N PRO A 197 -11.74 16.18 16.07
CA PRO A 197 -11.23 17.43 16.61
C PRO A 197 -11.07 17.39 18.14
N ILE A 198 -9.96 17.93 18.65
CA ILE A 198 -9.64 17.93 20.09
C ILE A 198 -10.78 18.56 20.91
N CYS A 199 -11.37 19.67 20.45
CA CYS A 199 -12.47 20.33 21.14
C CYS A 199 -13.73 19.43 21.26
N THR A 200 -13.99 18.61 20.25
CA THR A 200 -15.11 17.66 20.23
C THR A 200 -14.85 16.54 21.22
N ILE A 201 -13.68 15.88 21.15
CA ILE A 201 -13.36 14.78 22.05
C ILE A 201 -13.20 15.26 23.49
N ALA A 202 -12.74 16.50 23.74
CA ALA A 202 -12.51 17.03 25.08
C ALA A 202 -13.78 17.57 25.75
N ASN A 203 -14.62 18.32 25.02
CA ASN A 203 -15.72 19.09 25.63
C ASN A 203 -17.11 18.64 25.19
N THR A 204 -17.28 18.16 23.96
CA THR A 204 -18.60 17.87 23.38
C THR A 204 -18.64 16.54 22.64
N PRO A 205 -18.37 15.40 23.31
CA PRO A 205 -18.49 14.09 22.69
C PRO A 205 -19.95 13.84 22.30
N ARG A 206 -20.16 13.12 21.20
CA ARG A 206 -21.49 12.85 20.60
C ARG A 206 -21.64 11.39 20.19
N LEU A 207 -20.53 10.80 19.76
CA LEU A 207 -20.44 9.41 19.34
C LEU A 207 -19.62 8.60 20.36
N PRO A 208 -19.86 7.29 20.51
CA PRO A 208 -19.07 6.45 21.40
C PRO A 208 -17.57 6.45 21.06
N GLU A 209 -17.22 6.61 19.78
CA GLU A 209 -15.85 6.76 19.27
C GLU A 209 -15.16 7.99 19.89
N HIS A 210 -15.88 9.10 20.09
CA HIS A 210 -15.31 10.30 20.72
C HIS A 210 -14.89 10.04 22.18
N CYS A 211 -15.62 9.19 22.89
CA CYS A 211 -15.31 8.83 24.27
C CYS A 211 -14.07 7.93 24.34
N ILE A 212 -13.92 7.02 23.37
CA ILE A 212 -12.76 6.14 23.25
C ILE A 212 -11.52 6.96 22.87
N GLU A 213 -11.64 7.85 21.88
CA GLU A 213 -10.54 8.70 21.44
C GLU A 213 -10.09 9.67 22.54
N TRP A 214 -11.01 10.17 23.35
CA TRP A 214 -10.64 10.94 24.53
C TRP A 214 -9.83 10.10 25.52
N ALA A 215 -10.23 8.84 25.75
CA ALA A 215 -9.53 7.97 26.69
C ALA A 215 -8.10 7.68 26.23
N SER A 216 -7.90 7.46 24.92
CA SER A 216 -6.58 7.17 24.32
C SER A 216 -5.69 8.41 24.22
N VAL A 217 -6.20 9.54 23.73
CA VAL A 217 -5.39 10.72 23.38
C VAL A 217 -5.19 11.67 24.55
N LEU A 218 -6.18 11.81 25.45
CA LEU A 218 -6.17 12.81 26.51
C LEU A 218 -6.01 12.19 27.90
N GLU A 219 -6.81 11.18 28.22
CA GLU A 219 -6.85 10.63 29.57
C GLU A 219 -5.67 9.69 29.87
N TRP A 220 -5.28 8.85 28.91
CA TRP A 220 -4.14 7.96 29.06
C TRP A 220 -2.84 8.71 29.40
N PRO A 221 -2.40 9.73 28.61
CA PRO A 221 -1.22 10.52 28.95
C PRO A 221 -1.34 11.26 30.30
N ARG A 222 -2.56 11.62 30.71
CA ARG A 222 -2.82 12.32 31.98
C ARG A 222 -2.63 11.40 33.19
N VAL A 223 -3.07 10.14 33.10
CA VAL A 223 -3.06 9.19 34.22
C VAL A 223 -1.79 8.34 34.25
N LYS A 224 -1.33 7.87 33.09
CA LYS A 224 -0.20 6.93 32.96
C LYS A 224 1.14 7.63 32.69
N GLY A 225 1.10 8.91 32.35
CA GLY A 225 2.26 9.72 31.99
C GLY A 225 2.39 9.90 30.47
N LYS A 226 2.90 11.07 30.05
CA LYS A 226 2.98 11.45 28.63
C LYS A 226 3.88 10.55 27.79
N ASP A 227 4.84 9.89 28.42
CA ASP A 227 5.85 9.09 27.73
C ASP A 227 5.47 7.60 27.61
N LEU A 228 4.47 7.14 28.37
CA LEU A 228 4.01 5.75 28.30
C LEU A 228 2.91 5.62 27.25
N LYS A 229 3.22 4.99 26.12
CA LYS A 229 2.21 4.58 25.14
C LYS A 229 1.52 3.29 25.61
N TYR A 230 0.21 3.21 25.42
CA TYR A 230 -0.51 1.95 25.59
C TYR A 230 -0.09 0.96 24.50
N ASP A 231 -0.08 -0.31 24.86
CA ASP A 231 0.07 -1.41 23.91
C ASP A 231 -1.33 -1.82 23.42
N THR A 232 -1.55 -1.73 22.11
CA THR A 232 -2.82 -2.09 21.50
C THR A 232 -3.11 -3.57 21.58
N ASP A 233 -2.09 -4.42 21.71
CA ASP A 233 -2.22 -5.86 21.79
C ASP A 233 -2.30 -6.37 23.23
N ASN A 234 -2.02 -5.50 24.22
CA ASN A 234 -2.18 -5.83 25.63
C ASN A 234 -3.65 -5.74 26.08
N PRO A 235 -4.28 -6.85 26.51
CA PRO A 235 -5.67 -6.85 26.98
C PRO A 235 -5.92 -5.91 28.16
N ASP A 236 -4.95 -5.70 29.04
CA ASP A 236 -5.12 -4.85 30.24
C ASP A 236 -5.23 -3.37 29.86
N ASP A 237 -4.43 -2.92 28.89
CA ASP A 237 -4.43 -1.56 28.39
C ASP A 237 -5.74 -1.25 27.65
N ILE A 238 -6.20 -2.19 26.80
CA ILE A 238 -7.49 -2.07 26.11
C ILE A 238 -8.66 -2.09 27.11
N THR A 239 -8.61 -2.93 28.14
CA THR A 239 -9.63 -2.96 29.19
C THR A 239 -9.69 -1.64 29.93
N TRP A 240 -8.54 -1.05 30.27
CA TRP A 240 -8.50 0.28 30.90
C TRP A 240 -9.12 1.35 30.00
N LEU A 241 -8.79 1.36 28.71
CA LEU A 241 -9.36 2.30 27.74
C LEU A 241 -10.88 2.14 27.62
N TYR A 242 -11.36 0.89 27.58
CA TYR A 242 -12.78 0.56 27.52
C TYR A 242 -13.53 1.07 28.75
N GLU A 243 -13.06 0.76 29.96
CA GLU A 243 -13.70 1.17 31.22
C GLU A 243 -13.74 2.70 31.36
N THR A 244 -12.63 3.36 31.00
CA THR A 244 -12.48 4.82 31.02
C THR A 244 -13.43 5.49 30.02
N ALA A 245 -13.49 4.98 28.79
CA ALA A 245 -14.41 5.46 27.76
C ALA A 245 -15.87 5.24 28.15
N LEU A 246 -16.20 4.11 28.79
CA LEU A 246 -17.54 3.79 29.27
C LEU A 246 -17.99 4.74 30.38
N ALA A 247 -17.10 5.08 31.32
CA ALA A 247 -17.38 6.05 32.37
C ALA A 247 -17.69 7.44 31.79
N ARG A 248 -16.90 7.88 30.80
CA ARG A 248 -17.14 9.14 30.08
C ARG A 248 -18.42 9.11 29.27
N ALA A 249 -18.72 8.02 28.56
CA ALA A 249 -19.95 7.91 27.79
C ALA A 249 -21.18 8.06 28.68
N LYS A 250 -21.15 7.48 29.90
CA LYS A 250 -22.22 7.65 30.90
C LYS A 250 -22.41 9.11 31.32
N SER A 251 -21.34 9.91 31.49
CA SER A 251 -21.48 11.32 31.89
C SER A 251 -22.11 12.21 30.81
N PHE A 252 -22.06 11.79 29.55
CA PHE A 252 -22.63 12.50 28.40
C PHE A 252 -23.89 11.82 27.84
N ASN A 253 -24.45 10.82 28.52
CA ASN A 253 -25.59 10.01 28.06
C ASN A 253 -25.38 9.39 26.67
N ILE A 254 -24.16 8.99 26.34
CA ILE A 254 -23.80 8.30 25.09
C ILE A 254 -23.86 6.79 25.33
N THR A 255 -24.51 6.07 24.41
CA THR A 255 -24.58 4.61 24.42
C THR A 255 -23.75 4.03 23.27
N GLY A 256 -23.45 2.73 23.32
CA GLY A 256 -22.74 2.04 22.23
C GLY A 256 -21.24 1.82 22.43
N VAL A 257 -20.65 2.25 23.57
CA VAL A 257 -19.27 1.87 23.91
C VAL A 257 -19.22 0.38 24.26
N THR A 258 -18.49 -0.37 23.45
CA THR A 258 -18.26 -1.81 23.63
C THR A 258 -16.76 -2.10 23.55
N TYR A 259 -16.32 -3.21 24.13
CA TYR A 259 -14.91 -3.63 24.06
C TYR A 259 -14.42 -3.77 22.61
N SER A 260 -15.25 -4.34 21.73
CA SER A 260 -14.96 -4.49 20.30
C SER A 260 -14.82 -3.13 19.60
N LEU A 261 -15.70 -2.16 19.91
CA LEU A 261 -15.58 -0.80 19.37
C LEU A 261 -14.32 -0.11 19.89
N THR A 262 -13.97 -0.30 21.17
CA THR A 262 -12.72 0.24 21.73
C THR A 262 -11.50 -0.30 20.98
N GLN A 263 -11.43 -1.61 20.74
CA GLN A 263 -10.37 -2.19 19.92
C GLN A 263 -10.39 -1.63 18.49
N GLY A 264 -11.56 -1.52 17.88
CA GLY A 264 -11.75 -0.97 16.54
C GLY A 264 -11.18 0.43 16.38
N VAL A 265 -11.53 1.35 17.27
CA VAL A 265 -11.07 2.74 17.27
C VAL A 265 -9.57 2.81 17.57
N VAL A 266 -9.12 2.13 18.63
CA VAL A 266 -7.73 2.25 19.11
C VAL A 266 -6.72 1.62 18.15
N LYS A 267 -7.08 0.50 17.51
CA LYS A 267 -6.23 -0.16 16.50
C LYS A 267 -6.47 0.35 15.07
N ASN A 268 -7.43 1.26 14.86
CA ASN A 268 -7.93 1.62 13.53
C ASN A 268 -8.22 0.37 12.66
N ILE A 269 -8.96 -0.60 13.21
CA ILE A 269 -9.15 -1.91 12.57
C ILE A 269 -9.89 -1.74 11.24
N ILE A 270 -9.20 -2.05 10.15
CA ILE A 270 -9.81 -2.18 8.82
C ILE A 270 -10.51 -3.55 8.75
N PRO A 271 -11.84 -3.61 8.50
CA PRO A 271 -12.53 -4.87 8.31
C PRO A 271 -11.88 -5.67 7.19
N ALA A 272 -11.62 -6.96 7.42
CA ALA A 272 -10.93 -7.79 6.44
C ALA A 272 -11.65 -9.13 6.28
N ILE A 273 -11.99 -9.45 5.03
CA ILE A 273 -12.81 -10.61 4.68
C ILE A 273 -12.04 -11.49 3.69
N ALA A 274 -12.08 -12.81 3.89
CA ALA A 274 -11.38 -13.77 3.04
C ALA A 274 -11.83 -13.69 1.57
N SER A 275 -13.14 -13.55 1.31
CA SER A 275 -13.68 -13.44 -0.04
C SER A 275 -13.12 -12.26 -0.83
N THR A 276 -13.05 -11.08 -0.22
CA THR A 276 -12.50 -9.88 -0.86
C THR A 276 -11.01 -10.03 -1.14
N ASN A 277 -10.24 -10.60 -0.19
CA ASN A 277 -8.83 -10.93 -0.40
C ASN A 277 -8.64 -11.90 -1.57
N ALA A 278 -9.47 -12.94 -1.67
CA ALA A 278 -9.40 -13.91 -2.75
C ALA A 278 -9.70 -13.28 -4.11
N ILE A 279 -10.73 -12.42 -4.21
CA ILE A 279 -11.09 -11.72 -5.46
C ILE A 279 -9.94 -10.81 -5.92
N ILE A 280 -9.39 -10.00 -5.02
CA ILE A 280 -8.31 -9.07 -5.38
C ILE A 280 -7.01 -9.81 -5.67
N ALA A 281 -6.64 -10.82 -4.87
CA ALA A 281 -5.46 -11.64 -5.15
C ALA A 281 -5.55 -12.36 -6.49
N ALA A 282 -6.73 -12.88 -6.84
CA ALA A 282 -6.95 -13.52 -8.14
C ALA A 282 -6.75 -12.52 -9.27
N SER A 283 -7.29 -11.30 -9.15
CA SER A 283 -7.05 -10.23 -10.12
C SER A 283 -5.56 -9.90 -10.23
N CYS A 284 -4.84 -9.68 -9.12
CA CYS A 284 -3.40 -9.39 -9.14
C CYS A 284 -2.58 -10.51 -9.80
N CYS A 285 -2.84 -11.77 -9.45
CA CYS A 285 -2.08 -12.91 -9.99
C CYS A 285 -2.39 -13.17 -11.47
N ASN A 286 -3.62 -12.87 -11.91
CA ASN A 286 -3.97 -12.93 -13.32
C ASN A 286 -3.15 -11.92 -14.14
N GLU A 287 -2.95 -10.70 -13.62
CA GLU A 287 -2.10 -9.71 -14.28
C GLU A 287 -0.62 -10.11 -14.26
N ALA A 288 -0.14 -10.75 -13.19
CA ALA A 288 1.21 -11.30 -13.15
C ALA A 288 1.42 -12.38 -14.22
N PHE A 289 0.46 -13.30 -14.37
CA PHE A 289 0.49 -14.33 -15.39
C PHE A 289 0.54 -13.72 -16.80
N LYS A 290 -0.33 -12.75 -17.10
CA LYS A 290 -0.36 -12.06 -18.41
C LYS A 290 0.96 -11.35 -18.71
N LEU A 291 1.52 -10.64 -17.73
CA LEU A 291 2.79 -9.94 -17.88
C LEU A 291 3.97 -10.91 -18.10
N ALA A 292 3.97 -12.05 -17.42
CA ALA A 292 5.02 -13.05 -17.56
C ALA A 292 4.98 -13.79 -18.91
N THR A 293 3.77 -14.05 -19.43
CA THR A 293 3.57 -14.96 -20.55
C THR A 293 3.24 -14.27 -21.87
N GLY A 294 2.76 -13.04 -21.83
CA GLY A 294 2.19 -12.37 -23.00
C GLY A 294 0.89 -13.02 -23.50
N ALA A 295 0.26 -13.92 -22.73
CA ALA A 295 -0.91 -14.67 -23.17
C ALA A 295 -2.15 -13.81 -23.43
N ALA A 296 -2.26 -12.64 -22.78
CA ALA A 296 -3.32 -11.68 -23.02
C ALA A 296 -2.88 -10.26 -22.65
N ALA A 297 -3.66 -9.26 -23.05
CA ALA A 297 -3.47 -7.89 -22.60
C ALA A 297 -3.67 -7.79 -21.07
N TYR A 298 -2.72 -7.14 -20.42
CA TYR A 298 -2.80 -6.82 -18.99
C TYR A 298 -3.74 -5.64 -18.74
N LEU A 299 -4.18 -5.52 -17.48
CA LEU A 299 -5.04 -4.46 -16.97
C LEU A 299 -4.39 -3.09 -17.20
N ASP A 300 -5.12 -2.18 -17.85
CA ASP A 300 -4.69 -0.80 -18.03
C ASP A 300 -4.87 0.01 -16.74
N ASN A 301 -3.89 -0.13 -15.87
CA ASN A 301 -3.69 0.53 -14.60
C ASN A 301 -4.62 0.16 -13.44
N TYR A 302 -5.95 0.27 -13.56
CA TYR A 302 -6.83 0.25 -12.37
C TYR A 302 -8.08 -0.60 -12.54
N MET A 303 -8.34 -1.48 -11.56
CA MET A 303 -9.61 -2.16 -11.38
C MET A 303 -10.10 -1.99 -9.94
N MET A 304 -11.37 -1.63 -9.78
CA MET A 304 -12.06 -1.55 -8.50
C MET A 304 -13.13 -2.63 -8.38
N TYR A 305 -13.34 -3.10 -7.16
CA TYR A 305 -14.35 -4.06 -6.77
C TYR A 305 -15.19 -3.51 -5.62
N THR A 306 -16.50 -3.71 -5.68
CA THR A 306 -17.43 -3.44 -4.58
C THR A 306 -18.45 -4.57 -4.46
N GLY A 307 -18.53 -5.14 -3.27
CA GLY A 307 -19.39 -6.26 -2.90
C GLY A 307 -20.56 -5.92 -1.97
N ASN A 308 -20.83 -4.62 -1.71
CA ASN A 308 -21.87 -4.20 -0.77
C ASN A 308 -23.29 -4.53 -1.27
N ASP A 309 -23.58 -4.21 -2.53
CA ASP A 309 -24.90 -4.35 -3.16
C ASP A 309 -24.77 -5.18 -4.45
N GLY A 310 -24.41 -6.46 -4.31
CA GLY A 310 -24.09 -7.35 -5.43
C GLY A 310 -22.60 -7.32 -5.79
N ILE A 311 -22.26 -7.79 -7.00
CA ILE A 311 -20.89 -7.84 -7.51
C ILE A 311 -20.72 -6.74 -8.55
N TYR A 312 -19.97 -5.70 -8.21
CA TYR A 312 -19.62 -4.63 -9.14
C TYR A 312 -18.11 -4.53 -9.31
N THR A 313 -17.68 -4.44 -10.57
CA THR A 313 -16.30 -4.15 -10.93
C THR A 313 -16.25 -3.05 -11.96
N TYR A 314 -15.30 -2.14 -11.82
CA TYR A 314 -15.06 -1.08 -12.80
C TYR A 314 -13.57 -0.96 -13.09
N THR A 315 -13.24 -0.89 -14.37
CA THR A 315 -11.88 -0.81 -14.86
C THR A 315 -11.72 0.48 -15.62
N PHE A 316 -10.66 1.22 -15.33
CA PHE A 316 -10.36 2.49 -15.99
C PHE A 316 -8.86 2.75 -15.99
N GLN A 317 -8.40 3.49 -17.00
CA GLN A 317 -7.02 3.93 -17.08
C GLN A 317 -6.83 5.19 -16.24
N HIS A 318 -6.16 5.07 -15.09
CA HIS A 318 -5.73 6.26 -14.34
C HIS A 318 -4.55 6.91 -15.07
N GLN A 319 -4.65 8.21 -15.30
CA GLN A 319 -3.66 8.96 -16.07
C GLN A 319 -2.43 9.30 -15.22
N ARG A 320 -1.24 9.16 -15.80
CA ARG A 320 0.01 9.57 -15.16
C ARG A 320 0.05 11.09 -15.05
N LYS A 321 0.28 11.60 -13.85
CA LYS A 321 0.48 13.03 -13.58
C LYS A 321 1.89 13.45 -14.04
N PRO A 322 2.05 14.40 -14.99
CA PRO A 322 3.37 14.86 -15.45
C PRO A 322 4.22 15.51 -14.35
N ASP A 323 3.55 16.09 -13.37
CA ASP A 323 4.07 16.79 -12.19
C ASP A 323 4.04 15.92 -10.93
N CYS A 324 3.91 14.59 -11.08
CA CYS A 324 4.00 13.65 -9.97
C CYS A 324 5.39 13.76 -9.30
N PRO A 325 5.47 13.83 -7.95
CA PRO A 325 6.76 13.98 -7.26
C PRO A 325 7.69 12.77 -7.40
N VAL A 326 7.17 11.61 -7.85
CA VAL A 326 7.92 10.36 -7.94
C VAL A 326 8.20 9.96 -9.38
N CYS A 327 7.15 9.78 -10.20
CA CYS A 327 7.32 9.36 -11.59
C CYS A 327 7.22 10.52 -12.59
N GLY A 328 7.01 11.75 -12.14
CA GLY A 328 6.89 12.93 -13.00
C GLY A 328 8.26 13.56 -13.27
N ASN A 329 8.36 14.27 -14.38
CA ASN A 329 9.59 15.00 -14.76
C ASN A 329 9.41 16.51 -14.66
N LEU A 330 8.19 16.99 -14.38
CA LEU A 330 7.88 18.41 -14.25
C LEU A 330 7.89 18.81 -12.78
N ALA A 331 8.42 20.00 -12.49
CA ALA A 331 8.29 20.62 -11.19
C ALA A 331 6.84 21.07 -10.96
N GLN A 332 6.35 20.89 -9.73
CA GLN A 332 5.05 21.39 -9.31
C GLN A 332 5.10 22.90 -9.09
N ASN A 333 4.08 23.63 -9.55
CA ASN A 333 3.99 25.06 -9.28
C ASN A 333 3.28 25.30 -7.94
N ALA A 334 3.88 26.14 -7.10
CA ALA A 334 3.29 26.60 -5.84
C ALA A 334 3.18 28.12 -5.84
N GLU A 335 1.95 28.61 -5.83
CA GLU A 335 1.65 30.03 -5.64
C GLU A 335 1.53 30.31 -4.15
N LEU A 336 2.56 30.92 -3.56
CA LEU A 336 2.69 31.12 -2.12
C LEU A 336 2.70 32.62 -1.76
N ALA A 337 2.29 32.96 -0.54
CA ALA A 337 2.41 34.33 -0.06
C ALA A 337 3.88 34.64 0.28
N PRO A 338 4.42 35.82 -0.08
CA PRO A 338 5.81 36.17 0.23
C PRO A 338 6.08 36.27 1.74
N THR A 339 5.03 36.52 2.52
CA THR A 339 5.06 36.62 3.99
C THR A 339 4.89 35.28 4.70
N MET A 340 4.54 34.21 3.97
CA MET A 340 4.40 32.86 4.54
C MET A 340 5.73 32.46 5.16
N LYS A 341 5.69 31.83 6.34
CA LYS A 341 6.90 31.33 7.00
C LYS A 341 7.35 30.01 6.38
N LEU A 342 8.63 29.68 6.52
CA LEU A 342 9.13 28.38 6.07
C LEU A 342 8.46 27.22 6.83
N GLU A 343 8.12 27.40 8.11
CA GLU A 343 7.33 26.43 8.88
C GLU A 343 5.94 26.19 8.27
N GLU A 344 5.24 27.24 7.86
CA GLU A 344 3.92 27.14 7.20
C GLU A 344 4.03 26.42 5.83
N LEU A 345 5.15 26.55 5.13
CA LEU A 345 5.42 25.76 3.93
C LEU A 345 5.61 24.27 4.24
N LEU A 346 6.27 23.92 5.35
CA LEU A 346 6.38 22.52 5.79
C LEU A 346 5.01 21.93 6.10
N GLU A 347 4.15 22.68 6.81
CA GLU A 347 2.77 22.29 7.10
C GLU A 347 1.97 22.13 5.82
N TRP A 348 2.11 23.07 4.87
CA TRP A 348 1.47 22.98 3.57
C TRP A 348 1.87 21.71 2.81
N LEU A 349 3.16 21.36 2.76
CA LEU A 349 3.65 20.12 2.15
C LEU A 349 3.13 18.84 2.84
N ALA A 350 2.90 18.91 4.15
CA ALA A 350 2.35 17.81 4.91
C ALA A 350 0.83 17.62 4.70
N GLU A 351 0.09 18.72 4.51
CA GLU A 351 -1.38 18.68 4.38
C GLU A 351 -1.89 18.54 2.94
N LYS A 352 -1.06 18.90 1.95
CA LYS A 352 -1.42 18.87 0.52
C LYS A 352 -1.71 17.42 0.09
N PRO A 353 -2.92 17.10 -0.42
CA PRO A 353 -3.38 15.71 -0.63
C PRO A 353 -2.54 14.85 -1.59
N ASP A 354 -1.86 15.48 -2.53
CA ASP A 354 -1.02 14.88 -3.57
C ASP A 354 0.46 14.75 -3.18
N ILE A 355 0.87 15.30 -2.03
CA ILE A 355 2.26 15.28 -1.53
C ILE A 355 2.36 14.54 -0.19
N GLN A 356 1.57 14.95 0.81
CA GLN A 356 1.51 14.33 2.16
C GLN A 356 2.88 13.88 2.73
N LEU A 357 3.88 14.76 2.74
CA LEU A 357 5.21 14.46 3.28
C LEU A 357 5.23 14.61 4.81
N LYS A 358 5.92 13.72 5.52
CA LYS A 358 5.92 13.71 6.99
C LYS A 358 7.06 14.55 7.57
N LYS A 359 8.26 14.40 7.01
CA LYS A 359 9.47 15.08 7.48
C LYS A 359 10.30 15.60 6.30
N PRO A 360 9.78 16.59 5.56
CA PRO A 360 10.50 17.11 4.41
C PRO A 360 11.72 17.94 4.83
N SER A 361 12.79 17.84 4.03
CA SER A 361 13.96 18.70 4.00
C SER A 361 13.95 19.49 2.69
N LEU A 362 14.21 20.79 2.79
CA LEU A 362 14.07 21.75 1.69
C LEU A 362 15.40 22.41 1.40
N ARG A 363 15.74 22.47 0.12
CA ARG A 363 16.93 23.16 -0.37
C ARG A 363 16.67 23.78 -1.73
N THR A 364 17.35 24.87 -2.02
CA THR A 364 17.47 25.41 -3.38
C THR A 364 18.74 24.87 -4.03
N ALA A 365 19.04 25.33 -5.24
CA ALA A 365 20.30 25.00 -5.92
C ALA A 365 21.53 25.47 -5.12
N SER A 366 21.41 26.59 -4.39
CA SER A 366 22.53 27.29 -3.74
C SER A 366 22.55 27.11 -2.22
N THR A 367 21.39 26.97 -1.57
CA THR A 367 21.27 27.04 -0.12
C THR A 367 20.34 25.98 0.45
N SER A 368 20.63 25.51 1.67
CA SER A 368 19.75 24.62 2.42
C SER A 368 18.79 25.46 3.24
N LEU A 369 17.48 25.36 2.96
CA LEU A 369 16.45 26.13 3.64
C LEU A 369 16.18 25.53 5.02
N TYR A 370 15.92 24.22 5.05
CA TYR A 370 15.71 23.45 6.28
C TYR A 370 16.09 21.99 6.07
N MET A 371 16.86 21.42 6.98
CA MET A 371 17.33 20.03 6.91
C MET A 371 16.92 19.28 8.16
N GLN A 372 16.21 18.16 8.04
CA GLN A 372 15.82 17.33 9.19
C GLN A 372 16.99 16.52 9.77
N ALA A 373 17.99 16.22 8.94
CA ALA A 373 19.15 15.44 9.31
C ALA A 373 20.38 15.86 8.49
N PRO A 374 21.61 15.65 9.01
CA PRO A 374 21.94 15.25 10.39
C PRO A 374 21.70 16.37 11.42
N PRO A 375 21.67 16.07 12.74
CA PRO A 375 21.33 17.04 13.80
C PRO A 375 22.09 18.37 13.78
N PRO A 376 23.39 18.44 13.39
CA PRO A 376 24.08 19.71 13.25
C PRO A 376 23.48 20.62 12.17
N LEU A 377 23.03 20.06 11.04
CA LEU A 377 22.39 20.84 9.97
C LEU A 377 20.98 21.26 10.35
N GLU A 378 20.26 20.41 11.09
CA GLU A 378 18.95 20.77 11.64
C GLU A 378 19.08 21.96 12.58
N ALA A 379 20.00 21.90 13.55
CA ALA A 379 20.23 23.02 14.46
C ALA A 379 20.67 24.30 13.74
N ALA A 380 21.47 24.18 12.67
CA ALA A 380 21.93 25.32 11.88
C ALA A 380 20.83 25.95 11.00
N THR A 381 19.88 25.15 10.50
CA THR A 381 18.82 25.60 9.60
C THR A 381 17.49 25.88 10.31
N ARG A 382 17.30 25.39 11.54
CA ARG A 382 16.12 25.66 12.38
C ARG A 382 15.76 27.15 12.50
N PRO A 383 16.69 28.10 12.63
CA PRO A 383 16.34 29.53 12.68
C PRO A 383 15.68 30.06 11.40
N ASN A 384 15.74 29.33 10.28
CA ASN A 384 15.06 29.72 9.05
C ASN A 384 13.55 29.43 9.10
N LEU A 385 13.08 28.55 9.99
CA LEU A 385 11.66 28.19 10.08
C LEU A 385 10.75 29.39 10.34
N GLU A 386 11.20 30.34 11.15
CA GLU A 386 10.45 31.54 11.50
C GLU A 386 10.55 32.67 10.47
N LYS A 387 11.47 32.54 9.49
CA LYS A 387 11.70 33.57 8.48
C LYS A 387 10.63 33.49 7.38
N PRO A 388 10.22 34.64 6.81
CA PRO A 388 9.32 34.66 5.66
C PRO A 388 10.03 34.10 4.42
N LEU A 389 9.29 33.43 3.53
CA LEU A 389 9.82 32.84 2.31
C LEU A 389 10.54 33.89 1.45
N SER A 390 10.02 35.11 1.34
CA SER A 390 10.67 36.21 0.60
C SER A 390 12.06 36.61 1.10
N ALA A 391 12.44 36.24 2.34
CA ALA A 391 13.79 36.46 2.86
C ALA A 391 14.76 35.30 2.58
N LEU A 392 14.23 34.17 2.08
CA LEU A 392 14.99 32.93 1.88
C LEU A 392 15.11 32.53 0.41
N ILE A 393 14.09 32.82 -0.40
CA ILE A 393 14.00 32.44 -1.81
C ILE A 393 13.45 33.60 -2.65
N GLU A 394 13.79 33.59 -3.95
CA GLU A 394 13.24 34.52 -4.93
C GLU A 394 12.00 33.95 -5.63
N SER A 395 11.13 34.83 -6.16
CA SER A 395 9.99 34.37 -6.97
C SER A 395 10.49 33.76 -8.28
N GLY A 396 10.01 32.56 -8.60
CA GLY A 396 10.45 31.76 -9.73
C GLY A 396 11.57 30.77 -9.40
N GLU A 397 12.04 30.73 -8.14
CA GLU A 397 13.07 29.79 -7.71
C GLU A 397 12.50 28.38 -7.49
N THR A 398 13.29 27.37 -7.86
CA THR A 398 12.94 25.95 -7.67
C THR A 398 13.50 25.42 -6.36
N ILE A 399 12.62 24.88 -5.51
CA ILE A 399 12.97 24.18 -4.28
C ILE A 399 12.96 22.68 -4.55
N THR A 400 14.04 22.00 -4.16
CA THR A 400 14.08 20.54 -4.06
C THR A 400 13.64 20.12 -2.66
N VAL A 401 12.61 19.28 -2.60
CA VAL A 401 12.02 18.73 -1.38
C VAL A 401 12.30 17.23 -1.32
N THR A 402 12.88 16.78 -0.22
CA THR A 402 13.20 15.36 0.03
C THR A 402 12.62 14.93 1.37
N ASP A 403 12.24 13.67 1.54
CA ASP A 403 11.75 13.15 2.83
C ASP A 403 12.51 11.86 3.17
N ALA A 404 13.08 11.76 4.36
CA ALA A 404 13.88 10.58 4.73
C ALA A 404 13.05 9.27 4.74
N SER A 405 11.73 9.37 4.86
CA SER A 405 10.82 8.21 4.87
C SER A 405 10.45 7.69 3.48
N LEU A 406 10.70 8.47 2.43
CA LEU A 406 10.32 8.15 1.06
C LEU A 406 11.49 8.47 0.12
N PRO A 407 11.96 7.53 -0.73
CA PRO A 407 13.04 7.80 -1.67
C PRO A 407 12.52 8.67 -2.83
N VAL A 408 12.13 9.91 -2.53
CA VAL A 408 11.43 10.84 -3.41
C VAL A 408 12.11 12.21 -3.36
N SER A 409 12.26 12.83 -4.53
CA SER A 409 12.77 14.18 -4.70
C SER A 409 11.77 15.01 -5.51
N LEU A 410 10.90 15.73 -4.81
CA LEU A 410 9.94 16.65 -5.42
C LEU A 410 10.64 17.96 -5.80
N GLN A 411 10.34 18.48 -6.99
CA GLN A 411 10.73 19.84 -7.38
C GLN A 411 9.52 20.77 -7.32
N LEU A 412 9.66 21.90 -6.63
CA LEU A 412 8.62 22.89 -6.42
C LEU A 412 9.08 24.24 -6.98
N ASN A 413 8.42 24.73 -8.03
CA ASN A 413 8.61 26.09 -8.53
C ASN A 413 7.73 27.05 -7.73
N VAL A 414 8.36 27.95 -6.97
CA VAL A 414 7.63 28.88 -6.11
C VAL A 414 7.41 30.19 -6.84
N THR A 415 6.16 30.64 -6.93
CA THR A 415 5.79 31.97 -7.44
C THR A 415 5.11 32.74 -6.32
N PHE A 416 5.59 33.94 -6.01
CA PHE A 416 4.93 34.77 -5.00
C PHE A 416 3.71 35.49 -5.59
N LYS A 417 2.60 35.43 -4.85
CA LYS A 417 1.35 36.14 -5.15
C LYS A 417 1.36 37.60 -4.70
#